data_AF-A0A1H1SQY3-F1
#
_entry.id   AF-A0A1H1SQY3-F1
#
_cell.length_a   1.000
_cell.length_b   1.000
_cell.length_c   1.000
_cell.angle_alpha   90.00
_cell.angle_beta   90.00
_cell.angle_gamma   90.00
#
_symmetry.space_group_name_H-M   'P 1'
#
loop_
_entity.id
_entity.type
_entity.pdbx_description
1 polymer ?
#
loop_
_entity_poly.entity_id
_entity_poly.type
_entity_poly.pdbx_seq_one_letter_code
_entity_poly.pdbx_strand_id
1 'polypeptide(L)'
;MSDLNLSPKTIDQTVLDQLWNFADPQLSAERFRRASDDPEYSDEARSELATQLARALGLAGQYDDGDAVLNAIDSDSPIVAARIALERGRLRVAEGVPEEAVPLFTKAARDAAAGGVTFLVLDAVHMLALTDAGHEEEWAADGLELLATATQARTQRWGVALNNNLAWYLHDNGRPEEALPYFERALDFATSVGTADQRFLARWAIARCLRSLGRTGEALELQRVLAVQRPDDPYVAAEIAVLLAPPEDVSEQAPTIEE
;
A
#
# COMPACT_ATOMS: atom_id res chain seq x y z
N MET A 1 27.82 -9.99 -41.33
CA MET A 1 27.31 -10.27 -39.97
C MET A 1 26.87 -8.93 -39.44
N SER A 2 25.57 -8.65 -39.54
CA SER A 2 25.00 -7.38 -39.12
C SER A 2 24.88 -7.41 -37.60
N ASP A 3 25.83 -6.79 -36.90
CA ASP A 3 25.66 -6.43 -35.51
C ASP A 3 24.55 -5.38 -35.45
N LEU A 4 23.31 -5.87 -35.32
CA LEU A 4 22.18 -5.07 -34.89
C LEU A 4 22.49 -4.61 -33.48
N ASN A 5 23.02 -3.39 -33.38
CA ASN A 5 23.16 -2.64 -32.14
C ASN A 5 21.74 -2.35 -31.62
N LEU A 6 21.11 -3.35 -31.01
CA LEU A 6 19.86 -3.20 -30.29
C LEU A 6 20.19 -2.50 -28.99
N SER A 7 19.65 -1.29 -28.80
CA SER A 7 19.74 -0.61 -27.52
C SER A 7 19.24 -1.54 -26.41
N PRO A 8 19.93 -1.62 -25.27
CA PRO A 8 19.51 -2.49 -24.17
C PRO A 8 18.09 -2.13 -23.73
N LYS A 9 17.31 -3.14 -23.36
CA LYS A 9 15.95 -2.97 -22.85
C LYS A 9 15.99 -2.13 -21.58
N THR A 10 15.08 -1.19 -21.47
CA THR A 10 14.79 -0.45 -20.23
C THR A 10 13.53 -1.04 -19.60
N ILE A 11 13.31 -0.76 -18.32
CA ILE A 11 12.09 -1.21 -17.63
C ILE A 11 11.05 -0.10 -17.63
N ASP A 12 9.81 -0.49 -17.87
CA ASP A 12 8.64 0.37 -17.64
C ASP A 12 7.69 -0.31 -16.64
N GLN A 13 6.60 0.37 -16.31
CA GLN A 13 5.64 -0.18 -15.35
C GLN A 13 4.94 -1.45 -15.84
N THR A 14 4.71 -1.56 -17.15
CA THR A 14 4.02 -2.69 -17.74
C THR A 14 4.82 -3.97 -17.55
N VAL A 15 6.16 -3.89 -17.71
CA VAL A 15 7.06 -5.01 -17.42
C VAL A 15 6.98 -5.40 -15.95
N LEU A 16 7.05 -4.43 -15.02
CA LEU A 16 6.96 -4.71 -13.59
C LEU A 16 5.63 -5.36 -13.21
N ASP A 17 4.51 -4.87 -13.73
CA ASP A 17 3.17 -5.38 -13.46
C ASP A 17 3.01 -6.85 -13.94
N GLN A 18 3.67 -7.25 -15.03
CA GLN A 18 3.61 -8.62 -15.55
C GLN A 18 4.43 -9.61 -14.70
N LEU A 19 5.50 -9.15 -14.07
CA LEU A 19 6.36 -9.98 -13.25
C LEU A 19 5.74 -10.23 -11.87
N TRP A 20 4.97 -9.27 -11.35
CA TRP A 20 4.30 -9.38 -10.05
C TRP A 20 3.11 -10.34 -10.04
N ASN A 21 3.06 -11.15 -8.99
CA ASN A 21 1.88 -11.83 -8.49
C ASN A 21 1.90 -11.72 -6.95
N PHE A 22 1.15 -10.77 -6.39
CA PHE A 22 1.13 -10.56 -4.94
C PHE A 22 0.52 -11.72 -4.14
N ALA A 23 -0.27 -12.59 -4.78
CA ALA A 23 -0.80 -13.80 -4.15
C ALA A 23 0.23 -14.95 -4.12
N ASP A 24 1.32 -14.84 -4.90
CA ASP A 24 2.42 -15.80 -4.95
C ASP A 24 3.76 -15.06 -5.03
N PRO A 25 4.27 -14.56 -3.89
CA PRO A 25 5.53 -13.81 -3.82
C PRO A 25 6.74 -14.64 -4.28
N GLN A 26 6.76 -15.96 -4.01
CA GLN A 26 7.81 -16.86 -4.48
C GLN A 26 7.87 -16.91 -6.01
N LEU A 27 6.73 -17.08 -6.69
CA LEU A 27 6.69 -17.03 -8.15
C LEU A 27 7.18 -15.68 -8.69
N SER A 28 6.82 -14.59 -8.02
CA SER A 28 7.30 -13.25 -8.37
C SER A 28 8.82 -13.16 -8.24
N ALA A 29 9.40 -13.68 -7.15
CA ALA A 29 10.84 -13.71 -6.93
C ALA A 29 11.55 -14.51 -8.03
N GLU A 30 11.04 -15.68 -8.43
CA GLU A 30 11.62 -16.45 -9.54
C GLU A 30 11.63 -15.66 -10.86
N ARG A 31 10.53 -14.94 -11.15
CA ARG A 31 10.40 -14.11 -12.35
C ARG A 31 11.37 -12.93 -12.34
N PHE A 32 11.46 -12.21 -11.21
CA PHE A 32 12.38 -11.09 -11.08
C PHE A 32 13.84 -11.53 -11.14
N ARG A 33 14.20 -12.69 -10.57
CA ARG A 33 15.55 -13.24 -10.68
C ARG A 33 15.93 -13.52 -12.12
N ARG A 34 15.06 -14.18 -12.89
CA ARG A 34 15.30 -14.41 -14.32
C ARG A 34 15.45 -13.11 -15.09
N ALA A 35 14.65 -12.08 -14.75
CA ALA A 35 14.71 -10.79 -15.43
C ALA A 35 15.96 -9.98 -15.04
N SER A 36 16.40 -10.02 -13.77
CA SER A 36 17.63 -9.34 -13.32
C SER A 36 18.90 -9.97 -13.87
N ASP A 37 18.86 -11.26 -14.21
CA ASP A 37 19.97 -12.00 -14.81
C ASP A 37 19.99 -11.91 -16.36
N ASP A 38 18.96 -11.32 -16.98
CA ASP A 38 18.84 -11.23 -18.43
C ASP A 38 19.73 -10.09 -18.99
N PRO A 39 20.80 -10.41 -19.74
CA PRO A 39 21.74 -9.42 -20.26
C PRO A 39 21.13 -8.52 -21.35
N GLU A 40 19.91 -8.78 -21.83
CA GLU A 40 19.21 -7.89 -22.75
C GLU A 40 18.76 -6.58 -22.07
N TYR A 41 18.64 -6.55 -20.74
CA TYR A 41 18.37 -5.32 -19.97
C TYR A 41 19.64 -4.52 -19.69
N SER A 42 19.51 -3.19 -19.60
CA SER A 42 20.62 -2.33 -19.15
C SER A 42 21.02 -2.63 -17.70
N ASP A 43 22.23 -2.26 -17.31
CA ASP A 43 22.73 -2.49 -15.94
C ASP A 43 21.85 -1.82 -14.87
N GLU A 44 21.37 -0.61 -15.15
CA GLU A 44 20.42 0.10 -14.28
C GLU A 44 19.06 -0.64 -14.21
N ALA A 45 18.53 -1.11 -15.35
CA ALA A 45 17.28 -1.86 -15.38
C ALA A 45 17.39 -3.19 -14.62
N ARG A 46 18.51 -3.91 -14.75
CA ARG A 46 18.77 -5.13 -13.95
C ARG A 46 18.88 -4.83 -12.46
N SER A 47 19.48 -3.70 -12.09
CA SER A 47 19.53 -3.23 -10.70
C SER A 47 18.15 -2.90 -10.14
N GLU A 48 17.31 -2.21 -10.92
CA GLU A 48 15.92 -1.96 -10.52
C GLU A 48 15.12 -3.27 -10.38
N LEU A 49 15.27 -4.22 -11.31
CA LEU A 49 14.64 -5.55 -11.23
C LEU A 49 15.13 -6.34 -9.99
N ALA A 50 16.41 -6.25 -9.64
CA ALA A 50 16.96 -6.86 -8.44
C ALA A 50 16.35 -6.26 -7.15
N THR A 51 16.02 -4.97 -7.11
CA THR A 51 15.26 -4.41 -5.98
C THR A 51 13.87 -5.04 -5.86
N GLN A 52 13.20 -5.29 -6.98
CA GLN A 52 11.89 -5.95 -6.97
C GLN A 52 11.98 -7.43 -6.59
N LEU A 53 13.08 -8.11 -6.95
CA LEU A 53 13.41 -9.43 -6.43
C LEU A 53 13.49 -9.41 -4.90
N ALA A 54 14.26 -8.49 -4.32
CA ALA A 54 14.39 -8.37 -2.87
C ALA A 54 13.04 -8.13 -2.18
N ARG A 55 12.19 -7.27 -2.77
CA ARG A 55 10.82 -7.06 -2.28
C ARG A 55 9.99 -8.35 -2.28
N ALA A 56 10.06 -9.12 -3.35
CA ALA A 56 9.33 -10.38 -3.47
C ALA A 56 9.84 -11.42 -2.46
N LEU A 57 11.15 -11.50 -2.25
CA LEU A 57 11.78 -12.34 -1.23
C LEU A 57 11.34 -11.96 0.19
N GLY A 58 11.26 -10.66 0.50
CA GLY A 58 10.74 -10.18 1.78
C GLY A 58 9.29 -10.60 2.04
N LEU A 59 8.40 -10.43 1.04
CA LEU A 59 7.01 -10.90 1.12
C LEU A 59 6.90 -12.44 1.23
N ALA A 60 7.90 -13.15 0.73
CA ALA A 60 8.05 -14.60 0.83
C ALA A 60 8.64 -15.08 2.17
N GLY A 61 9.02 -14.18 3.08
CA GLY A 61 9.68 -14.49 4.35
C GLY A 61 11.17 -14.85 4.23
N GLN A 62 11.79 -14.58 3.09
CA GLN A 62 13.20 -14.87 2.80
C GLN A 62 14.05 -13.61 2.98
N TYR A 63 14.17 -13.14 4.22
CA TYR A 63 14.75 -11.82 4.52
C TYR A 63 16.25 -11.76 4.24
N ASP A 64 17.02 -12.75 4.68
CA ASP A 64 18.47 -12.85 4.42
C ASP A 64 18.80 -12.87 2.92
N ASP A 65 18.00 -13.60 2.13
CA ASP A 65 18.15 -13.64 0.67
C ASP A 65 17.82 -12.28 0.04
N GLY A 66 16.80 -11.59 0.56
CA GLY A 66 16.45 -10.24 0.14
C GLY A 66 17.59 -9.25 0.39
N ASP A 67 18.18 -9.28 1.59
CA ASP A 67 19.33 -8.43 1.93
C ASP A 67 20.57 -8.79 1.10
N ALA A 68 20.82 -10.07 0.83
CA ALA A 68 21.93 -10.51 -0.02
C ALA A 68 21.79 -9.97 -1.44
N VAL A 69 20.58 -9.98 -2.02
CA VAL A 69 20.29 -9.37 -3.31
C VAL A 69 20.57 -7.87 -3.28
N LEU A 70 20.08 -7.14 -2.27
CA LEU A 70 20.29 -5.69 -2.17
C LEU A 70 21.75 -5.30 -1.94
N ASN A 71 22.53 -6.13 -1.25
CA ASN A 71 23.97 -5.91 -1.03
C ASN A 71 24.81 -6.15 -2.29
N ALA A 72 24.31 -6.96 -3.23
CA ALA A 72 25.02 -7.27 -4.47
C ALA A 72 24.80 -6.24 -5.59
N ILE A 73 23.87 -5.30 -5.42
CA ILE A 73 23.60 -4.24 -6.40
C ILE A 73 24.71 -3.19 -6.32
N ASP A 74 25.43 -3.03 -7.42
CA ASP A 74 26.43 -1.97 -7.62
C ASP A 74 25.88 -0.93 -8.61
N SER A 75 25.47 0.23 -8.11
CA SER A 75 24.86 1.29 -8.92
C SER A 75 25.02 2.68 -8.28
N ASP A 76 25.40 3.65 -9.09
CA ASP A 76 25.46 5.07 -8.71
C ASP A 76 24.14 5.82 -8.94
N SER A 77 23.08 5.15 -9.41
CA SER A 77 21.80 5.79 -9.72
C SER A 77 21.04 6.20 -8.45
N PRO A 78 20.64 7.47 -8.30
CA PRO A 78 19.79 7.90 -7.18
C PRO A 78 18.45 7.15 -7.12
N ILE A 79 17.93 6.74 -8.28
CA ILE A 79 16.68 5.97 -8.38
C ILE A 79 16.89 4.57 -7.77
N VAL A 80 17.97 3.89 -8.16
CA VAL A 80 18.34 2.58 -7.59
C VAL A 80 18.64 2.69 -6.10
N ALA A 81 19.39 3.72 -5.68
CA ALA A 81 19.67 3.97 -4.27
C ALA A 81 18.40 4.18 -3.42
N ALA A 82 17.41 4.92 -3.95
CA ALA A 82 16.11 5.10 -3.30
C ALA A 82 15.35 3.79 -3.17
N ARG A 83 15.33 2.97 -4.24
CA ARG A 83 14.69 1.64 -4.21
C ARG A 83 15.37 0.70 -3.23
N ILE A 84 16.71 0.65 -3.19
CA ILE A 84 17.44 -0.16 -2.21
C ILE A 84 17.03 0.23 -0.78
N ALA A 85 16.98 1.53 -0.50
CA ALA A 85 16.58 2.02 0.83
C ALA A 85 15.12 1.67 1.16
N LEU A 86 14.19 1.80 0.20
CA LEU A 86 12.80 1.35 0.35
C LEU A 86 12.72 -0.13 0.70
N GLU A 87 13.37 -0.99 -0.07
CA GLU A 87 13.22 -2.44 0.12
C GLU A 87 13.93 -2.91 1.40
N ARG A 88 15.08 -2.31 1.78
CA ARG A 88 15.68 -2.56 3.10
C ARG A 88 14.73 -2.18 4.23
N GLY A 89 14.06 -1.02 4.13
CA GLY A 89 13.07 -0.61 5.11
C GLY A 89 11.91 -1.61 5.22
N ARG A 90 11.41 -2.11 4.07
CA ARG A 90 10.36 -3.14 4.07
C ARG A 90 10.80 -4.47 4.68
N LEU A 91 12.06 -4.87 4.49
CA LEU A 91 12.62 -6.04 5.15
C LEU A 91 12.63 -5.86 6.68
N ARG A 92 13.12 -4.72 7.18
CA ARG A 92 13.09 -4.40 8.62
C ARG A 92 11.66 -4.42 9.21
N VAL A 93 10.69 -3.85 8.50
CA VAL A 93 9.27 -3.92 8.91
C VAL A 93 8.78 -5.37 8.96
N ALA A 94 9.10 -6.17 7.94
CA ALA A 94 8.67 -7.58 7.87
C ALA A 94 9.35 -8.47 8.93
N GLU A 95 10.56 -8.12 9.35
CA GLU A 95 11.31 -8.77 10.45
C GLU A 95 10.81 -8.36 11.84
N GLY A 96 9.90 -7.39 11.94
CA GLY A 96 9.33 -6.93 13.19
C GLY A 96 10.16 -5.88 13.93
N VAL A 97 11.05 -5.16 13.23
CA VAL A 97 11.86 -4.05 13.75
C VAL A 97 11.56 -2.73 12.99
N PRO A 98 10.30 -2.24 13.03
CA PRO A 98 9.87 -1.06 12.26
C PRO A 98 10.67 0.21 12.56
N GLU A 99 11.16 0.38 13.78
CA GLU A 99 12.00 1.51 14.18
C GLU A 99 13.31 1.61 13.38
N GLU A 100 13.88 0.47 12.97
CA GLU A 100 15.07 0.44 12.11
C GLU A 100 14.75 0.82 10.65
N ALA A 101 13.48 0.72 10.25
CA ALA A 101 13.02 1.03 8.90
C ALA A 101 12.85 2.54 8.67
N VAL A 102 12.53 3.33 9.71
CA VAL A 102 12.32 4.78 9.62
C VAL A 102 13.49 5.50 8.94
N PRO A 103 14.76 5.39 9.40
CA PRO A 103 15.88 6.06 8.75
C PRO A 103 16.11 5.60 7.30
N LEU A 104 15.72 4.36 6.97
CA LEU A 104 15.82 3.82 5.61
C LEU A 104 14.77 4.45 4.69
N PHE A 105 13.52 4.58 5.13
CA PHE A 105 12.48 5.27 4.36
C PHE A 105 12.75 6.77 4.24
N THR A 106 13.27 7.43 5.27
CA THR A 106 13.72 8.83 5.17
C THR A 106 14.84 8.99 4.14
N LYS A 107 15.81 8.08 4.12
CA LYS A 107 16.86 8.06 3.09
C LYS A 107 16.25 7.86 1.70
N ALA A 108 15.33 6.92 1.54
CA ALA A 108 14.66 6.69 0.28
C ALA A 108 13.91 7.92 -0.25
N ALA A 109 13.16 8.61 0.61
CA ALA A 109 12.47 9.85 0.24
C ALA A 109 13.44 10.91 -0.27
N ARG A 110 14.57 11.10 0.43
CA ARG A 110 15.63 12.05 0.04
C ARG A 110 16.25 11.70 -1.30
N ASP A 111 16.65 10.44 -1.50
CA ASP A 111 17.32 10.00 -2.72
C ASP A 111 16.37 10.05 -3.92
N ALA A 112 15.10 9.65 -3.73
CA ALA A 112 14.06 9.77 -4.75
C ALA A 112 13.78 11.23 -5.13
N ALA A 113 13.77 12.14 -4.16
CA ALA A 113 13.60 13.57 -4.40
C ALA A 113 14.79 14.15 -5.17
N ALA A 114 16.02 13.77 -4.82
CA ALA A 114 17.23 14.15 -5.55
C ALA A 114 17.23 13.63 -7.00
N GLY A 115 16.66 12.44 -7.22
CA GLY A 115 16.45 11.87 -8.56
C GLY A 115 15.23 12.43 -9.32
N GLY A 116 14.42 13.30 -8.70
CA GLY A 116 13.21 13.85 -9.32
C GLY A 116 12.07 12.83 -9.52
N VAL A 117 12.06 11.72 -8.79
CA VAL A 117 11.09 10.63 -8.96
C VAL A 117 9.99 10.71 -7.90
N THR A 118 9.03 11.61 -8.10
CA THR A 118 7.90 11.85 -7.16
C THR A 118 7.16 10.57 -6.77
N PHE A 119 7.03 9.60 -7.68
CA PHE A 119 6.38 8.32 -7.38
C PHE A 119 7.07 7.56 -6.24
N LEU A 120 8.42 7.56 -6.19
CA LEU A 120 9.19 6.89 -5.15
C LEU A 120 9.28 7.73 -3.87
N VAL A 121 9.22 9.06 -3.98
CA VAL A 121 9.06 9.93 -2.80
C VAL A 121 7.76 9.60 -2.08
N LEU A 122 6.65 9.54 -2.82
CA LEU A 122 5.34 9.17 -2.25
C LEU A 122 5.33 7.75 -1.67
N ASP A 123 6.05 6.81 -2.30
CA ASP A 123 6.21 5.46 -1.75
C ASP A 123 6.92 5.48 -0.39
N ALA A 124 8.02 6.23 -0.29
CA ALA A 124 8.78 6.36 0.95
C ALA A 124 7.99 7.08 2.06
N VAL A 125 7.30 8.17 1.72
CA VAL A 125 6.45 8.91 2.67
C VAL A 125 5.27 8.07 3.12
N HIS A 126 4.68 7.27 2.23
CA HIS A 126 3.64 6.32 2.60
C HIS A 126 4.16 5.27 3.59
N MET A 127 5.34 4.71 3.35
CA MET A 127 5.96 3.77 4.28
C MET A 127 6.27 4.42 5.64
N LEU A 128 6.71 5.68 5.67
CA LEU A 128 6.90 6.44 6.90
C LEU A 128 5.59 6.60 7.68
N ALA A 129 4.50 6.98 7.00
CA ALA A 129 3.18 7.12 7.62
C ALA A 129 2.65 5.81 8.24
N LEU A 130 3.13 4.65 7.78
CA LEU A 130 2.77 3.34 8.32
C LEU A 130 3.68 2.87 9.46
N THR A 131 4.86 3.48 9.62
CA THR A 131 5.96 2.88 10.39
C THR A 131 6.48 3.81 11.50
N ASP A 132 6.47 5.11 11.28
CA ASP A 132 6.98 6.11 12.24
C ASP A 132 5.89 6.49 13.24
N ALA A 133 5.80 5.70 14.31
CA ALA A 133 4.78 5.84 15.33
C ALA A 133 4.80 7.23 15.99
N GLY A 134 3.64 7.90 16.00
CA GLY A 134 3.46 9.26 16.48
C GLY A 134 3.57 10.34 15.41
N HIS A 135 3.98 10.00 14.18
CA HIS A 135 4.10 10.92 13.05
C HIS A 135 3.21 10.51 11.86
N GLU A 136 2.24 9.61 12.05
CA GLU A 136 1.41 9.04 10.99
C GLU A 136 0.61 10.12 10.24
N GLU A 137 -0.04 11.03 10.98
CA GLU A 137 -0.82 12.13 10.39
C GLU A 137 0.08 13.16 9.69
N GLU A 138 1.28 13.43 10.22
CA GLU A 138 2.25 14.35 9.62
C GLU A 138 2.74 13.81 8.28
N TRP A 139 3.20 12.56 8.24
CA TRP A 139 3.64 11.92 7.00
C TRP A 139 2.51 11.77 5.99
N ALA A 140 1.29 11.46 6.44
CA ALA A 140 0.15 11.40 5.54
C ALA A 140 -0.18 12.78 4.94
N ALA A 141 -0.10 13.85 5.74
CA ALA A 141 -0.32 15.22 5.26
C ALA A 141 0.73 15.63 4.22
N ASP A 142 2.01 15.40 4.49
CA ASP A 142 3.12 15.66 3.56
C ASP A 142 2.94 14.89 2.25
N GLY A 143 2.56 13.62 2.33
CA GLY A 143 2.29 12.78 1.17
C GLY A 143 1.12 13.31 0.33
N LEU A 144 0.04 13.77 0.97
CA LEU A 144 -1.12 14.34 0.28
C LEU A 144 -0.82 15.70 -0.36
N GLU A 145 -0.02 16.55 0.28
CA GLU A 145 0.45 17.81 -0.31
C GLU A 145 1.30 17.55 -1.55
N LEU A 146 2.27 16.64 -1.47
CA LEU A 146 3.08 16.24 -2.61
C LEU A 146 2.23 15.65 -3.73
N LEU A 147 1.28 14.77 -3.40
CA LEU A 147 0.37 14.16 -4.36
C LEU A 147 -0.48 15.20 -5.12
N ALA A 148 -0.87 16.31 -4.48
CA ALA A 148 -1.67 17.36 -5.11
C ALA A 148 -0.94 18.02 -6.30
N THR A 149 0.39 17.94 -6.34
CA THR A 149 1.22 18.43 -7.45
C THR A 149 1.38 17.42 -8.59
N ALA A 150 0.98 16.16 -8.37
CA ALA A 150 1.19 15.08 -9.32
C ALA A 150 0.15 15.11 -10.46
N THR A 151 0.64 15.07 -11.70
CA THR A 151 -0.20 15.05 -12.91
C THR A 151 -0.28 13.68 -13.57
N GLN A 152 0.67 12.80 -13.29
CA GLN A 152 0.69 11.46 -13.87
C GLN A 152 -0.32 10.55 -13.16
N ALA A 153 -1.22 9.92 -13.92
CA ALA A 153 -2.26 9.05 -13.37
C ALA A 153 -1.71 7.94 -12.46
N ARG A 154 -0.54 7.39 -12.79
CA ARG A 154 0.16 6.41 -11.96
C ARG A 154 0.52 6.98 -10.59
N THR A 155 1.07 8.19 -10.54
CA THR A 155 1.45 8.85 -9.30
C THR A 155 0.20 9.26 -8.51
N GLN A 156 -0.84 9.76 -9.19
CA GLN A 156 -2.13 10.08 -8.57
C GLN A 156 -2.80 8.86 -7.90
N ARG A 157 -2.52 7.64 -8.36
CA ARG A 157 -3.02 6.40 -7.73
C ARG A 157 -2.57 6.24 -6.27
N TRP A 158 -1.47 6.88 -5.85
CA TRP A 158 -1.09 6.95 -4.43
C TRP A 158 -2.17 7.56 -3.56
N GLY A 159 -3.05 8.40 -4.11
CA GLY A 159 -4.19 8.95 -3.41
C GLY A 159 -5.15 7.91 -2.85
N VAL A 160 -5.22 6.72 -3.45
CA VAL A 160 -6.00 5.62 -2.87
C VAL A 160 -5.41 5.19 -1.53
N ALA A 161 -4.12 4.82 -1.51
CA ALA A 161 -3.48 4.24 -0.34
C ALA A 161 -3.23 5.28 0.76
N LEU A 162 -2.80 6.50 0.40
CA LEU A 162 -2.54 7.57 1.37
C LEU A 162 -3.81 7.97 2.15
N ASN A 163 -4.90 8.25 1.43
CA ASN A 163 -6.16 8.61 2.10
C ASN A 163 -6.74 7.42 2.87
N ASN A 164 -6.71 6.20 2.31
CA ASN A 164 -7.25 5.02 3.00
C ASN A 164 -6.52 4.72 4.31
N ASN A 165 -5.19 4.81 4.32
CA ASN A 165 -4.42 4.48 5.52
C ASN A 165 -4.55 5.56 6.59
N LEU A 166 -4.56 6.84 6.21
CA LEU A 166 -4.89 7.92 7.15
C LEU A 166 -6.30 7.75 7.73
N ALA A 167 -7.28 7.38 6.90
CA ALA A 167 -8.63 7.12 7.35
C ALA A 167 -8.70 5.96 8.35
N TRP A 168 -8.00 4.84 8.10
CA TRP A 168 -7.90 3.74 9.07
C TRP A 168 -7.22 4.15 10.36
N TYR A 169 -6.11 4.89 10.28
CA TYR A 169 -5.44 5.41 11.46
C TYR A 169 -6.38 6.25 12.32
N LEU A 170 -7.12 7.20 11.71
CA LEU A 170 -8.12 8.02 12.41
C LEU A 170 -9.25 7.17 13.00
N HIS A 171 -9.77 6.21 12.21
CA HIS A 171 -10.85 5.32 12.61
C HIS A 171 -10.47 4.46 13.81
N ASP A 172 -9.30 3.83 13.77
CA ASP A 172 -8.78 2.96 14.84
C ASP A 172 -8.45 3.76 16.12
N ASN A 173 -8.16 5.06 15.99
CA ASN A 173 -8.00 5.99 17.11
C ASN A 173 -9.33 6.62 17.59
N GLY A 174 -10.47 6.06 17.19
CA GLY A 174 -11.79 6.50 17.68
C GLY A 174 -12.26 7.84 17.11
N ARG A 175 -11.73 8.25 15.94
CA ARG A 175 -12.10 9.48 15.23
C ARG A 175 -12.81 9.16 13.89
N PRO A 176 -13.91 8.38 13.88
CA PRO A 176 -14.55 7.96 12.63
C PRO A 176 -15.18 9.13 11.85
N GLU A 177 -15.55 10.23 12.52
CA GLU A 177 -16.06 11.43 11.85
C GLU A 177 -14.99 12.09 10.98
N GLU A 178 -13.74 12.10 11.45
CA GLU A 178 -12.59 12.64 10.72
C GLU A 178 -12.09 11.65 9.66
N ALA A 179 -12.24 10.35 9.88
CA ALA A 179 -11.86 9.30 8.94
C ALA A 179 -12.70 9.29 7.65
N LEU A 180 -14.02 9.50 7.77
CA LEU A 180 -14.96 9.32 6.66
C LEU A 180 -14.60 10.15 5.41
N PRO A 181 -14.28 11.45 5.49
CA PRO A 181 -13.87 12.24 4.32
C PRO A 181 -12.63 11.69 3.61
N TYR A 182 -11.69 11.07 4.35
CA TYR A 182 -10.52 10.45 3.74
C TYR A 182 -10.87 9.13 3.05
N PHE A 183 -11.76 8.30 3.61
CA PHE A 183 -12.27 7.13 2.88
C PHE A 183 -13.00 7.52 1.58
N GLU A 184 -13.80 8.59 1.62
CA GLU A 184 -14.48 9.14 0.43
C GLU A 184 -13.46 9.61 -0.63
N ARG A 185 -12.43 10.35 -0.23
CA ARG A 185 -11.33 10.75 -1.13
C ARG A 185 -10.59 9.55 -1.71
N ALA A 186 -10.35 8.50 -0.90
CA ALA A 186 -9.74 7.26 -1.40
C ALA A 186 -10.61 6.61 -2.49
N LEU A 187 -11.93 6.63 -2.34
CA LEU A 187 -12.87 6.15 -3.36
C LEU A 187 -12.85 7.02 -4.63
N ASP A 188 -12.73 8.34 -4.51
CA ASP A 188 -12.61 9.24 -5.66
C ASP A 188 -11.35 8.96 -6.48
N PHE A 189 -10.20 8.78 -5.82
CA PHE A 189 -8.97 8.34 -6.47
C PHE A 189 -9.12 6.94 -7.08
N ALA A 190 -9.76 6.00 -6.37
CA ALA A 190 -9.97 4.65 -6.89
C ALA A 190 -10.88 4.65 -8.13
N THR A 191 -11.84 5.56 -8.17
CA THR A 191 -12.78 5.75 -9.28
C THR A 191 -12.11 6.37 -10.50
N SER A 192 -11.24 7.35 -10.30
CA SER A 192 -10.55 8.05 -11.39
C SER A 192 -9.37 7.28 -11.97
N VAL A 193 -8.49 6.71 -11.12
CA VAL A 193 -7.19 6.15 -11.55
C VAL A 193 -6.88 4.76 -10.96
N GLY A 194 -7.73 4.23 -10.08
CA GLY A 194 -7.53 2.96 -9.39
C GLY A 194 -8.13 1.73 -10.09
N THR A 195 -7.85 0.57 -9.52
CA THR A 195 -8.37 -0.72 -9.97
C THR A 195 -9.80 -0.98 -9.49
N ALA A 196 -10.47 -1.99 -10.07
CA ALA A 196 -11.77 -2.43 -9.57
C ALA A 196 -11.73 -2.91 -8.11
N ASP A 197 -10.63 -3.56 -7.72
CA ASP A 197 -10.38 -4.00 -6.34
C ASP A 197 -10.23 -2.82 -5.40
N GLN A 198 -9.45 -1.81 -5.78
CA GLN A 198 -9.28 -0.59 -4.99
C GLN A 198 -10.62 0.13 -4.77
N ARG A 199 -11.46 0.22 -5.82
CA ARG A 199 -12.81 0.78 -5.70
C ARG A 199 -13.72 -0.02 -4.78
N PHE A 200 -13.62 -1.34 -4.83
CA PHE A 200 -14.39 -2.22 -3.97
C PHE A 200 -13.97 -2.04 -2.51
N LEU A 201 -12.67 -2.09 -2.22
CA LEU A 201 -12.12 -1.94 -0.87
C LEU A 201 -12.43 -0.56 -0.28
N ALA A 202 -12.32 0.52 -1.06
CA ALA A 202 -12.66 1.86 -0.60
C ALA A 202 -14.15 1.98 -0.22
N ARG A 203 -15.07 1.41 -1.00
CA ARG A 203 -16.50 1.37 -0.65
C ARG A 203 -16.76 0.53 0.60
N TRP A 204 -16.08 -0.60 0.73
CA TRP A 204 -16.19 -1.44 1.92
C TRP A 204 -15.73 -0.67 3.18
N ALA A 205 -14.64 0.07 3.09
CA ALA A 205 -14.13 0.90 4.17
C ALA A 205 -15.10 2.02 4.57
N ILE A 206 -15.71 2.71 3.58
CA ILE A 206 -16.79 3.69 3.83
C ILE A 206 -17.95 3.03 4.59
N ALA A 207 -18.43 1.86 4.15
CA ALA A 207 -19.53 1.17 4.83
C ALA A 207 -19.18 0.81 6.29
N ARG A 208 -17.96 0.32 6.52
CA ARG A 208 -17.44 0.00 7.85
C ARG A 208 -17.33 1.24 8.76
N CYS A 209 -16.95 2.38 8.19
CA CYS A 209 -16.89 3.66 8.89
C CYS A 209 -18.29 4.18 9.23
N LEU A 210 -19.23 4.15 8.28
CA LEU A 210 -20.64 4.53 8.48
C LEU A 210 -21.29 3.73 9.61
N ARG A 211 -21.00 2.42 9.70
CA ARG A 211 -21.45 1.59 10.82
C ARG A 211 -20.94 2.11 12.16
N SER A 212 -19.67 2.52 12.23
CA SER A 212 -19.06 3.05 13.46
C SER A 212 -19.66 4.39 13.89
N LEU A 213 -20.15 5.17 12.92
CA LEU A 213 -20.88 6.42 13.13
C LEU A 213 -22.36 6.22 13.50
N GLY A 214 -22.81 4.97 13.67
CA GLY A 214 -24.23 4.66 13.91
C GLY A 214 -25.14 4.85 12.70
N ARG A 215 -24.60 5.16 11.52
CA ARG A 215 -25.33 5.28 10.24
C ARG A 215 -25.56 3.90 9.63
N THR A 216 -26.17 3.01 10.40
CA THR A 216 -26.28 1.57 10.09
C THR A 216 -27.12 1.28 8.84
N GLY A 217 -28.15 2.09 8.57
CA GLY A 217 -28.95 1.97 7.35
C GLY A 217 -28.11 2.18 6.08
N GLU A 218 -27.35 3.28 6.03
CA GLU A 218 -26.48 3.60 4.89
C GLU A 218 -25.35 2.57 4.74
N ALA A 219 -24.76 2.13 5.86
CA ALA A 219 -23.77 1.07 5.86
C ALA A 219 -24.33 -0.24 5.25
N LEU A 220 -25.55 -0.63 5.63
CA LEU A 220 -26.18 -1.86 5.15
C LEU A 220 -26.53 -1.80 3.67
N GLU A 221 -27.03 -0.66 3.19
CA GLU A 221 -27.28 -0.45 1.77
C GLU A 221 -25.99 -0.60 0.94
N LEU A 222 -24.90 0.03 1.39
CA LEU A 222 -23.62 -0.07 0.71
C LEU A 222 -23.06 -1.49 0.74
N GLN A 223 -23.13 -2.20 1.87
CA GLN A 223 -22.69 -3.59 1.95
C GLN A 223 -23.52 -4.52 1.04
N ARG A 224 -24.83 -4.30 0.91
CA ARG A 224 -25.68 -5.09 -0.01
C ARG A 224 -25.26 -4.90 -1.47
N VAL A 225 -24.92 -3.68 -1.87
CA VAL A 225 -24.38 -3.42 -3.21
C VAL A 225 -23.07 -4.18 -3.42
N LEU A 226 -22.19 -4.18 -2.42
CA LEU A 226 -20.92 -4.93 -2.48
C LEU A 226 -21.14 -6.44 -2.53
N ALA A 227 -22.13 -6.98 -1.81
CA ALA A 227 -22.48 -8.40 -1.84
C ALA A 227 -23.01 -8.84 -3.22
N VAL A 228 -23.73 -7.98 -3.95
CA VAL A 228 -24.10 -8.27 -5.34
C VAL A 228 -22.87 -8.33 -6.23
N GLN A 229 -21.90 -7.44 -6.01
CA GLN A 229 -20.66 -7.40 -6.81
C GLN A 229 -19.74 -8.58 -6.50
N ARG A 230 -19.64 -9.01 -5.23
CA ARG A 230 -18.84 -10.15 -4.77
C ARG A 230 -19.63 -10.99 -3.75
N PRO A 231 -20.48 -11.91 -4.22
CA PRO A 231 -21.36 -12.70 -3.35
C PRO A 231 -20.64 -13.54 -2.31
N ASP A 232 -19.42 -13.99 -2.64
CA ASP A 232 -18.63 -14.89 -1.79
C ASP A 232 -17.56 -14.14 -0.96
N ASP A 233 -17.61 -12.80 -0.88
CA ASP A 233 -16.65 -12.03 -0.08
C ASP A 233 -16.95 -12.16 1.42
N PRO A 234 -16.07 -12.82 2.20
CA PRO A 234 -16.35 -13.11 3.61
C PRO A 234 -16.40 -11.84 4.47
N TYR A 235 -15.69 -10.78 4.08
CA TYR A 235 -15.67 -9.52 4.83
C TYR A 235 -16.97 -8.74 4.64
N VAL A 236 -17.54 -8.76 3.43
CA VAL A 236 -18.88 -8.18 3.18
C VAL A 236 -19.94 -8.96 3.95
N ALA A 237 -19.91 -10.30 3.88
CA ALA A 237 -20.86 -11.15 4.58
C ALA A 237 -20.82 -10.92 6.11
N ALA A 238 -19.62 -10.81 6.68
CA ALA A 238 -19.44 -10.51 8.11
C ALA A 238 -20.03 -9.14 8.49
N GLU A 239 -19.79 -8.10 7.69
CA GLU A 239 -20.33 -6.76 7.98
C GLU A 239 -21.87 -6.72 7.88
N ILE A 240 -22.47 -7.40 6.90
CA ILE A 240 -23.93 -7.53 6.80
C ILE A 240 -24.48 -8.25 8.04
N ALA A 241 -23.85 -9.34 8.48
CA ALA A 241 -24.28 -10.07 9.66
C ALA A 241 -24.27 -9.19 10.91
N VAL A 242 -23.22 -8.38 11.11
CA VAL A 242 -23.14 -7.42 12.22
C VAL A 242 -24.23 -6.35 12.13
N LEU A 243 -24.51 -5.81 10.94
CA LEU A 243 -25.52 -4.76 10.74
C LEU A 243 -26.97 -5.25 10.92
N LEU A 244 -27.21 -6.55 10.76
CA LEU A 244 -28.52 -7.18 10.93
C LEU A 244 -28.72 -7.80 12.32
N ALA A 245 -27.66 -7.90 13.13
CA ALA A 245 -27.77 -8.40 14.49
C ALA A 245 -28.71 -7.49 15.30
N PRO A 246 -29.59 -8.06 16.13
CA PRO A 246 -30.39 -7.26 17.05
C PRO A 246 -29.46 -6.47 17.98
N PRO A 247 -29.83 -5.25 18.41
CA PRO A 247 -29.07 -4.54 19.42
C PRO A 247 -28.91 -5.43 20.65
N GLU A 248 -27.69 -5.57 21.19
CA GLU A 248 -27.49 -6.30 22.43
C GLU A 248 -28.37 -5.68 23.50
N ASP A 249 -29.28 -6.50 24.04
CA ASP A 249 -30.23 -6.11 25.07
C ASP A 249 -29.41 -5.89 26.36
N VAL A 250 -28.94 -4.66 26.57
CA VAL A 250 -28.43 -4.24 27.88
C VAL A 250 -29.66 -4.14 28.77
N SER A 251 -30.11 -5.29 29.25
CA SER A 251 -31.04 -5.42 30.36
C SER A 251 -30.43 -4.65 31.53
N GLU A 252 -30.83 -3.40 31.71
CA GLU A 252 -30.77 -2.69 32.98
C GLU A 252 -31.51 -3.54 34.02
N GLN A 253 -30.80 -4.47 34.67
CA GLN A 253 -31.22 -4.93 35.98
C GLN A 253 -30.98 -3.78 36.95
N ALA A 254 -31.93 -2.83 36.97
CA ALA A 254 -32.06 -1.90 38.07
C ALA A 254 -32.25 -2.73 39.35
N PRO A 255 -31.37 -2.62 40.36
CA PRO A 255 -31.59 -3.29 41.63
C PRO A 255 -32.78 -2.62 42.30
N THR A 256 -33.92 -3.32 42.38
CA THR A 256 -35.02 -2.96 43.27
C THR A 256 -34.57 -3.18 44.72
N ILE A 257 -34.65 -2.12 45.51
CA ILE A 257 -34.53 -2.18 46.97
C ILE A 257 -35.81 -2.85 47.49
N GLU A 258 -35.68 -4.00 48.16
CA GLU A 258 -36.75 -4.56 48.99
C GLU A 258 -36.51 -4.19 50.46
N GLU A 259 -37.60 -3.82 51.14
CA GLU A 259 -37.72 -3.29 52.50
C GLU A 259 -37.25 -4.24 53.61
#